data_AF-A0A3M1CF65-F1
#
_entry.id   AF-A0A3M1CF65-F1
#
_cell.length_a   1.000
_cell.length_b   1.000
_cell.length_c   1.000
_cell.angle_alpha   90.00
_cell.angle_beta   90.00
_cell.angle_gamma   90.00
#
_symmetry.space_group_name_H-M   'P 1'
#
loop_
_entity.id
_entity.type
_entity.pdbx_description
1 polymer ?
#
loop_
_entity_poly.entity_id
_entity_poly.type
_entity_poly.pdbx_seq_one_letter_code
_entity_poly.pdbx_strand_id
1 'polypeptide(L)'
;LGISIDKPNNLNYLYSLPNKIFSYIHAHIPILSSRLPEIEKIIHTYQIGNFIDNHQPQHIAQKIEETLNSPNYIRWKANTFKAEQELNWENEKEKLKSILRQHINH
;
A
#
# COMPACT_ATOMS: atom_id res chain seq x y z
N LEU A 1 10.02 4.32 -6.75
CA LEU A 1 8.85 4.73 -5.92
C LEU A 1 7.61 4.11 -6.54
N GLY A 2 6.85 3.31 -5.77
CA GLY A 2 5.54 2.79 -6.19
C GLY A 2 4.46 3.81 -5.85
N ILE A 3 3.51 4.03 -6.76
CA ILE A 3 2.53 5.11 -6.64
C ILE A 3 1.11 4.54 -6.75
N SER A 4 0.26 4.84 -5.76
CA SER A 4 -1.16 4.43 -5.74
C SER A 4 -2.06 5.59 -5.31
N ILE A 5 -2.42 6.46 -6.26
CA ILE A 5 -3.07 7.77 -6.07
C ILE A 5 -4.46 7.78 -6.72
N ASP A 6 -5.34 6.83 -6.39
CA ASP A 6 -6.67 6.82 -7.00
C ASP A 6 -7.79 7.24 -6.03
N LYS A 7 -8.94 7.58 -6.63
CA LYS A 7 -10.09 8.20 -5.97
C LYS A 7 -11.07 7.13 -5.46
N PRO A 8 -11.73 7.33 -4.31
CA PRO A 8 -12.48 6.29 -3.58
C PRO A 8 -13.81 5.84 -4.22
N ASN A 9 -14.15 6.26 -5.44
CA ASN A 9 -15.53 6.15 -5.97
C ASN A 9 -15.91 4.81 -6.61
N ASN A 10 -15.11 3.73 -6.52
CA ASN A 10 -15.43 2.48 -7.22
C ASN A 10 -14.98 1.22 -6.46
N LEU A 11 -15.87 0.23 -6.28
CA LEU A 11 -15.58 -1.01 -5.54
C LEU A 11 -14.49 -1.86 -6.22
N ASN A 12 -14.46 -1.90 -7.55
CA ASN A 12 -13.39 -2.56 -8.32
C ASN A 12 -11.99 -2.01 -8.02
N TYR A 13 -11.92 -0.75 -7.58
CA TYR A 13 -10.67 -0.11 -7.24
C TYR A 13 -10.14 -0.58 -5.87
N LEU A 14 -11.02 -0.73 -4.88
CA LEU A 14 -10.64 -1.28 -3.57
C LEU A 14 -10.04 -2.69 -3.72
N TYR A 15 -10.53 -3.51 -4.65
CA TYR A 15 -9.97 -4.85 -4.90
C TYR A 15 -8.62 -4.83 -5.64
N SER A 16 -8.41 -3.86 -6.53
CA SER A 16 -7.18 -3.75 -7.33
C SER A 16 -6.00 -3.17 -6.54
N LEU A 17 -6.32 -2.37 -5.52
CA LEU A 17 -5.36 -1.59 -4.76
C LEU A 17 -4.46 -2.44 -3.83
N PRO A 18 -4.97 -3.40 -3.04
CA PRO A 18 -4.16 -4.35 -2.29
C PRO A 18 -3.13 -5.03 -3.19
N ASN A 19 -3.55 -5.50 -4.38
CA ASN A 19 -2.67 -6.18 -5.33
C ASN A 19 -1.49 -5.31 -5.79
N LYS A 20 -1.72 -4.02 -6.06
CA LYS A 20 -0.64 -3.08 -6.39
C LYS A 20 0.32 -2.88 -5.22
N ILE A 21 -0.21 -2.77 -4.00
CA ILE A 21 0.58 -2.58 -2.77
C ILE A 21 1.48 -3.79 -2.52
N PHE A 22 0.95 -5.02 -2.61
CA PHE A 22 1.75 -6.24 -2.50
C PHE A 22 2.82 -6.31 -3.59
N SER A 23 2.49 -5.94 -4.83
CA SER A 23 3.47 -5.91 -5.93
C SER A 23 4.64 -4.98 -5.63
N TYR A 24 4.40 -3.80 -5.05
CA TYR A 24 5.47 -2.88 -4.66
C TYR A 24 6.31 -3.39 -3.49
N ILE A 25 5.69 -4.08 -2.53
CA ILE A 25 6.38 -4.71 -1.40
C ILE A 25 7.34 -5.79 -1.90
N HIS A 26 6.87 -6.70 -2.76
CA HIS A 26 7.69 -7.76 -3.37
C HIS A 26 8.78 -7.23 -4.31
N ALA A 27 8.56 -6.06 -4.92
CA ALA A 27 9.58 -5.38 -5.71
C ALA A 27 10.58 -4.57 -4.86
N HIS A 28 10.43 -4.58 -3.53
CA HIS A 28 11.20 -3.78 -2.56
C HIS A 28 11.22 -2.28 -2.88
N ILE A 29 10.04 -1.74 -3.18
CA ILE A 29 9.88 -0.33 -3.54
C ILE A 29 9.04 0.38 -2.47
N PRO A 30 9.55 1.46 -1.85
CA PRO A 30 8.73 2.32 -0.98
C PRO A 30 7.48 2.84 -1.70
N ILE A 31 6.42 3.01 -0.94
CA ILE A 31 5.08 3.30 -1.47
C ILE A 31 4.68 4.74 -1.17
N LEU A 32 4.10 5.42 -2.15
CA LEU A 32 3.34 6.66 -1.96
C LEU A 32 1.87 6.40 -2.34
N SER A 33 0.94 6.54 -1.38
CA SER A 33 -0.47 6.17 -1.61
C SER A 33 -1.49 7.20 -1.10
N SER A 34 -2.72 7.16 -1.61
CA SER A 34 -3.88 7.78 -0.97
C SER A 34 -4.13 7.17 0.42
N ARG A 35 -4.66 7.95 1.36
CA ARG A 35 -5.10 7.45 2.67
C ARG A 35 -6.39 6.64 2.54
N LEU A 36 -6.24 5.33 2.38
CA LEU A 36 -7.33 4.36 2.49
C LEU A 36 -7.08 3.51 3.75
N PRO A 37 -8.10 3.25 4.60
CA PRO A 37 -7.89 2.67 5.93
C PRO A 37 -7.03 1.39 5.94
N GLU A 38 -7.26 0.51 4.98
CA GLU A 38 -6.54 -0.77 4.86
C GLU A 38 -5.07 -0.57 4.46
N ILE A 39 -4.80 0.33 3.50
CA ILE A 39 -3.44 0.65 3.07
C ILE A 39 -2.69 1.45 4.12
N GLU A 40 -3.39 2.37 4.79
CA GLU A 40 -2.82 3.15 5.87
C GLU A 40 -2.34 2.23 6.99
N LYS A 41 -3.15 1.22 7.35
CA LYS A 41 -2.77 0.19 8.30
C LYS A 41 -1.49 -0.54 7.87
N ILE A 42 -1.40 -1.00 6.63
CA ILE A 42 -0.22 -1.72 6.12
C ILE A 42 1.03 -0.82 6.14
N ILE A 43 0.94 0.36 5.54
CA ILE A 43 2.08 1.29 5.44
C ILE A 43 2.55 1.74 6.82
N HIS A 44 1.65 1.98 7.79
CA HIS A 44 2.03 2.31 9.16
C HIS A 44 2.63 1.12 9.92
N THR A 45 2.05 -0.08 9.77
CA THR A 45 2.51 -1.30 10.45
C THR A 45 3.94 -1.63 10.05
N TYR A 46 4.22 -1.64 8.75
CA TYR A 46 5.54 -2.00 8.23
C TYR A 46 6.46 -0.80 8.06
N GLN A 47 5.95 0.43 8.14
CA GLN A 47 6.70 1.66 7.89
C GLN A 47 7.43 1.57 6.53
N ILE A 48 6.66 1.46 5.45
CA ILE A 48 7.16 1.17 4.09
C ILE A 48 6.83 2.28 3.08
N GLY A 49 6.39 3.45 3.54
CA GLY A 49 5.93 4.47 2.62
C GLY A 49 5.37 5.73 3.28
N ASN A 50 4.72 6.52 2.43
CA ASN A 50 4.14 7.82 2.75
C ASN A 50 2.79 7.98 2.04
N PHE A 51 2.09 9.07 2.33
CA PHE A 51 0.77 9.35 1.74
C PHE A 51 0.70 10.69 1.02
N ILE A 52 -0.23 10.75 0.08
CA ILE A 52 -0.78 12.01 -0.40
C ILE A 52 -2.01 12.39 0.43
N ASP A 53 -2.25 13.70 0.54
CA ASP A 53 -3.36 14.26 1.29
C ASP A 53 -4.50 14.71 0.36
N ASN A 54 -4.19 14.95 -0.92
CA ASN A 54 -5.15 15.24 -1.97
C ASN A 54 -4.59 14.88 -3.36
N HIS A 55 -5.47 14.88 -4.37
CA HIS A 55 -5.16 14.50 -5.75
C HIS A 55 -4.81 15.66 -6.68
N GLN A 56 -4.47 16.84 -6.14
CA GLN A 56 -4.03 17.97 -6.99
C GLN A 56 -2.66 17.63 -7.61
N PRO A 57 -2.46 17.85 -8.91
CA PRO A 57 -1.20 17.53 -9.58
C PRO A 57 0.04 18.12 -8.89
N GLN A 58 -0.06 19.37 -8.42
CA GLN A 58 1.02 20.07 -7.71
C GLN A 58 1.36 19.36 -6.39
N HIS A 59 0.34 18.95 -5.63
CA HIS A 59 0.51 18.21 -4.37
C HIS A 59 1.15 16.85 -4.60
N ILE A 60 0.74 16.15 -5.65
CA ILE A 60 1.29 14.84 -6.02
C ILE A 60 2.78 14.98 -6.38
N ALA A 61 3.13 15.94 -7.22
CA ALA A 61 4.52 16.20 -7.60
C ALA A 61 5.39 16.50 -6.38
N GLN A 62 4.92 17.38 -5.50
CA GLN A 62 5.60 17.70 -4.25
C GLN A 62 5.79 16.45 -3.38
N LYS A 63 4.74 15.63 -3.21
CA LYS A 63 4.83 14.41 -2.40
C LYS A 63 5.78 13.36 -2.98
N ILE A 64 5.88 13.27 -4.30
CA ILE A 64 6.85 12.39 -4.96
C ILE A 64 8.27 12.82 -4.59
N GLU A 65 8.58 14.12 -4.74
CA GLU A 65 9.91 14.65 -4.39
C GLU A 65 10.23 14.50 -2.91
N GLU A 66 9.29 14.84 -2.03
CA GLU A 66 9.43 14.65 -0.58
C GLU A 66 9.73 13.20 -0.22
N THR A 67 9.06 12.25 -0.88
CA THR A 67 9.20 10.83 -0.60
C THR A 67 10.54 10.30 -1.12
N LEU A 68 10.98 10.72 -2.30
CA LEU A 68 12.26 10.33 -2.88
C LEU A 68 13.45 10.90 -2.10
N ASN A 69 13.34 12.13 -1.60
CA ASN A 69 14.39 12.80 -0.82
C ASN A 69 14.27 12.58 0.69
N SER A 70 13.30 11.78 1.13
CA SER A 70 13.06 11.51 2.54
C SER A 70 14.25 10.77 3.17
N PRO A 71 14.72 11.18 4.37
CA PRO A 71 15.71 10.40 5.11
C PRO A 71 15.19 9.00 5.46
N ASN A 72 13.87 8.80 5.46
CA ASN A 72 13.25 7.51 5.72
C ASN A 72 13.24 6.59 4.49
N TYR A 73 13.59 7.05 3.28
CA TYR A 73 13.45 6.25 2.06
C TYR A 73 14.22 4.92 2.13
N ILE A 74 15.46 4.96 2.64
CA ILE A 74 16.30 3.76 2.82
C ILE A 74 15.66 2.81 3.84
N ARG A 75 15.12 3.34 4.93
CA ARG A 75 14.42 2.55 5.96
C ARG A 75 13.15 1.92 5.40
N TRP A 76 12.34 2.67 4.66
CA TRP A 76 11.13 2.16 4.01
C TRP A 76 11.47 1.01 3.06
N LYS A 77 12.53 1.16 2.26
CA LYS A 77 13.02 0.12 1.36
C LYS A 77 13.53 -1.11 2.11
N ALA A 78 14.24 -0.93 3.22
CA ALA A 78 14.67 -2.05 4.05
C ALA A 78 13.47 -2.78 4.68
N ASN A 79 12.46 -2.02 5.10
CA ASN A 79 11.26 -2.58 5.71
C ASN A 79 10.37 -3.34 4.71
N THR A 80 10.41 -3.02 3.40
CA THR A 80 9.68 -3.83 2.41
C THR A 80 10.17 -5.28 2.37
N PHE A 81 11.44 -5.55 2.66
CA PHE A 81 11.94 -6.92 2.79
C PHE A 81 11.28 -7.67 3.95
N LYS A 82 11.04 -6.99 5.08
CA LYS A 82 10.36 -7.58 6.23
C LYS A 82 8.88 -7.80 5.94
N ALA A 83 8.24 -6.80 5.33
CA ALA A 83 6.84 -6.85 4.96
C ALA A 83 6.55 -8.00 3.97
N GLU A 84 7.44 -8.24 3.01
CA GLU A 84 7.32 -9.36 2.06
C GLU A 84 7.26 -10.73 2.76
N GLN A 85 8.05 -10.94 3.82
CA GLN A 85 8.08 -12.22 4.53
C GLN A 85 6.74 -12.51 5.22
N GLU A 86 6.04 -11.48 5.69
CA GLU A 86 4.76 -11.63 6.37
C GLU A 86 3.55 -11.58 5.41
N LEU A 87 3.64 -10.74 4.38
CA LEU A 87 2.60 -10.50 3.38
C LEU A 87 2.83 -11.34 2.12
N ASN A 88 3.10 -12.62 2.31
CA ASN A 88 3.22 -13.57 1.22
C ASN A 88 1.85 -14.18 0.86
N TRP A 89 1.76 -14.73 -0.36
CA TRP A 89 0.53 -15.32 -0.90
C TRP A 89 -0.04 -16.45 -0.04
N GLU A 90 0.83 -17.25 0.59
CA GLU A 90 0.43 -18.33 1.50
C GLU A 90 -0.41 -17.78 2.67
N ASN A 91 0.04 -16.68 3.29
CA ASN A 91 -0.64 -16.02 4.41
C ASN A 91 -1.88 -15.22 3.97
N GLU A 92 -1.80 -14.50 2.86
CA GLU A 92 -2.91 -13.67 2.37
C GLU A 92 -4.08 -14.52 1.87
N LYS A 93 -3.82 -15.68 1.26
CA LYS A 93 -4.87 -16.62 0.83
C LYS A 93 -5.75 -17.07 1.98
N GLU A 94 -5.18 -17.31 3.17
CA GLU A 94 -5.96 -17.72 4.34
C GLU A 94 -6.80 -16.57 4.90
N LYS A 95 -6.28 -15.33 4.92
CA LYS A 95 -7.07 -14.14 5.28
C LYS A 95 -8.22 -13.90 4.30
N LEU A 96 -7.96 -13.98 3.00
CA LEU A 96 -8.96 -13.84 1.94
C LEU A 96 -10.06 -14.90 2.04
N LYS A 97 -9.68 -16.17 2.25
CA LYS A 97 -10.65 -17.25 2.50
C LYS A 97 -11.51 -16.97 3.73
N SER A 98 -10.94 -16.44 4.81
CA SER A 98 -11.68 -16.09 6.02
C SER A 98 -12.73 -15.01 5.75
N ILE A 99 -12.37 -13.95 5.03
CA ILE A 99 -13.28 -12.85 4.69
C ILE A 99 -14.39 -13.32 3.74
N LEU A 100 -14.05 -14.12 2.72
CA LEU A 100 -15.02 -14.70 1.79
C LEU A 100 -16.01 -15.64 2.50
N ARG A 101 -15.53 -16.48 3.43
CA ARG A 101 -16.40 -17.34 4.24
C ARG A 101 -17.36 -16.56 5.13
N GLN A 102 -16.97 -15.38 5.63
CA GLN A 102 -17.85 -14.52 6.42
C GLN A 102 -18.97 -13.88 5.59
N HIS A 103 -18.74 -13.58 4.30
CA HIS A 103 -19.75 -12.96 3.43
C HIS A 103 -20.61 -13.97 2.65
N ILE A 104 -20.14 -15.20 2.44
CA ILE A 104 -20.92 -16.27 1.76
C ILE A 104 -21.96 -16.92 2.70
N ASN A 105 -21.82 -16.75 4.02
CA ASN A 105 -22.77 -17.27 5.01
C ASN A 105 -23.86 -16.25 5.41
N HIS A 106 -24.16 -15.26 4.57
CA HIS A 106 -25.23 -14.29 4.79
C HIS A 106 -26.19 -14.20 3.60
#